data_AF-A0A090WLI6-F1
#
_entry.id   AF-A0A090WLI6-F1
#
_cell.length_a   1.000
_cell.length_b   1.000
_cell.length_c   1.000
_cell.angle_alpha   90.00
_cell.angle_beta   90.00
_cell.angle_gamma   90.00
#
_symmetry.space_group_name_H-M   'P 1'
#
loop_
_entity.id
_entity.type
_entity.pdbx_description
1 polymer ?
#
loop_
_entity_poly.entity_id
_entity_poly.type
_entity_poly.pdbx_seq_one_letter_code
_entity_poly.pdbx_strand_id
1 'polypeptide(L)'
;MNKFLWTFFFLTFLILNYFITNITSENSFVKLINVSVIPYLYYFIIGIIIYKYWNFFFQFVKNRGVLFLTIYLCFMWIVHSYFNINATSYNVTNPLKVIADFLLAMVVFSFAFTRPTWSKTFLNGNDISYGVYIYHMLIINLFVHHKYTNNILVFLMVPFIVALIAFLSWKFIERPALKLK
;
A
#
# COMPACT_ATOMS: atom_id res chain seq x y z
N MET A 1 -22.34 4.40 16.44
CA MET A 1 -22.13 3.13 15.74
C MET A 1 -21.26 2.18 16.56
N ASN A 2 -21.77 1.00 16.90
CA ASN A 2 -21.22 0.07 17.89
C ASN A 2 -19.88 -0.55 17.44
N LYS A 3 -18.91 -0.77 18.34
CA LYS A 3 -17.61 -1.43 18.03
C LYS A 3 -17.82 -2.80 17.37
N PHE A 4 -18.87 -3.48 17.79
CA PHE A 4 -19.32 -4.76 17.26
C PHE A 4 -19.64 -4.71 15.76
N LEU A 5 -20.23 -3.61 15.27
CA LEU A 5 -20.61 -3.50 13.86
C LEU A 5 -19.39 -3.44 12.94
N TRP A 6 -18.37 -2.66 13.32
CA TRP A 6 -17.14 -2.53 12.52
C TRP A 6 -16.30 -3.80 12.49
N THR A 7 -16.23 -4.48 13.63
CA THR A 7 -15.55 -5.78 13.74
C THR A 7 -16.29 -6.85 12.93
N PHE A 8 -17.62 -6.86 12.97
CA PHE A 8 -18.44 -7.72 12.12
C PHE A 8 -18.15 -7.47 10.63
N PHE A 9 -18.28 -6.24 10.15
CA PHE A 9 -18.00 -5.92 8.73
C PHE A 9 -16.57 -6.28 8.32
N PHE A 10 -15.58 -5.99 9.17
CA PHE A 10 -14.20 -6.35 8.89
C PHE A 10 -14.04 -7.85 8.66
N LEU A 11 -14.58 -8.68 9.56
CA LEU A 11 -14.54 -10.13 9.44
C LEU A 11 -15.30 -10.61 8.19
N THR A 12 -16.47 -10.04 7.91
CA THR A 12 -17.26 -10.39 6.72
C THR A 12 -16.46 -10.18 5.43
N PHE A 13 -15.87 -9.00 5.23
CA PHE A 13 -15.12 -8.71 4.01
C PHE A 13 -13.78 -9.44 3.91
N LEU A 14 -13.16 -9.75 5.05
CA LEU A 14 -11.96 -10.58 5.10
C LEU A 14 -12.27 -12.03 4.69
N ILE A 15 -13.37 -12.59 5.19
CA ILE A 15 -13.87 -13.92 4.80
C ILE A 15 -14.25 -13.94 3.32
N LEU A 16 -14.94 -12.91 2.83
CA LEU A 16 -15.27 -12.79 1.40
C LEU A 16 -14.02 -12.72 0.53
N ASN A 17 -13.00 -11.96 0.90
CA ASN A 17 -11.72 -11.93 0.18
C ASN A 17 -11.09 -13.34 0.13
N TYR A 18 -11.07 -14.06 1.25
CA TYR A 18 -10.55 -15.43 1.30
C TYR A 18 -11.30 -16.37 0.35
N PHE A 19 -12.63 -16.31 0.34
CA PHE A 19 -13.42 -17.13 -0.59
C PHE A 19 -13.17 -16.74 -2.04
N ILE A 20 -13.26 -15.45 -2.38
CA ILE A 20 -13.06 -14.94 -3.74
C ILE A 20 -11.69 -15.33 -4.30
N THR A 21 -10.64 -15.18 -3.48
CA THR A 21 -9.27 -15.53 -3.83
C THR A 21 -9.12 -17.02 -4.18
N ASN A 22 -9.84 -17.90 -3.48
CA ASN A 22 -9.75 -19.34 -3.68
C ASN A 22 -10.63 -19.85 -4.83
N ILE A 23 -11.42 -18.98 -5.48
CA ILE A 23 -12.15 -19.35 -6.70
C ILE A 23 -11.15 -19.37 -7.87
N THR A 24 -10.57 -20.53 -8.12
CA THR A 24 -9.74 -20.77 -9.30
C THR A 24 -10.62 -21.08 -10.51
N SER A 25 -10.98 -20.05 -11.28
CA SER A 25 -11.65 -20.26 -12.56
C SER A 25 -11.14 -19.29 -13.63
N GLU A 26 -11.03 -19.76 -14.87
CA GLU A 26 -10.65 -18.92 -16.02
C GLU A 26 -11.79 -18.00 -16.49
N ASN A 27 -12.98 -18.15 -15.91
CA ASN A 27 -14.16 -17.37 -16.26
C ASN A 27 -13.89 -15.87 -16.04
N SER A 28 -14.14 -15.08 -17.09
CA SER A 28 -14.00 -13.62 -17.10
C SER A 28 -14.77 -12.96 -15.95
N PHE A 29 -15.95 -13.49 -15.56
CA PHE A 29 -16.71 -12.99 -14.43
C PHE A 29 -15.96 -13.10 -13.10
N VAL A 30 -15.27 -14.23 -12.86
CA VAL A 30 -14.50 -14.43 -11.63
C VAL A 30 -13.27 -13.52 -11.59
N LYS A 31 -12.62 -13.29 -12.73
CA LYS A 31 -11.54 -12.30 -12.83
C LYS A 31 -12.03 -10.89 -12.51
N LEU A 32 -13.20 -10.50 -13.01
CA LEU A 32 -13.80 -9.19 -12.69
C LEU A 32 -14.11 -9.05 -11.20
N ILE A 33 -14.60 -10.09 -10.53
CA ILE A 33 -14.85 -10.08 -9.08
C ILE A 33 -13.54 -9.91 -8.31
N ASN A 34 -12.47 -10.61 -8.70
CA ASN A 34 -11.14 -10.50 -8.08
C ASN A 34 -10.53 -9.08 -8.19
N VAL A 35 -10.87 -8.32 -9.24
CA VAL A 35 -10.39 -6.95 -9.44
C VAL A 35 -11.42 -5.89 -9.01
N SER A 36 -12.61 -6.32 -8.58
CA SER A 36 -13.66 -5.42 -8.06
C SER A 36 -13.26 -4.80 -6.71
N VAL A 37 -14.10 -3.91 -6.18
CA VAL A 37 -13.84 -3.28 -4.87
C VAL A 37 -13.97 -4.27 -3.69
N ILE A 38 -14.73 -5.36 -3.85
CA ILE A 38 -15.14 -6.25 -2.75
C ILE A 38 -13.95 -6.84 -1.98
N PRO A 39 -12.92 -7.39 -2.65
CA PRO A 39 -11.75 -7.94 -1.96
C PRO A 39 -10.98 -6.90 -1.14
N TYR A 40 -11.10 -5.62 -1.47
CA TYR A 40 -10.31 -4.55 -0.83
C TYR A 40 -11.05 -3.84 0.31
N LEU A 41 -12.35 -4.11 0.52
CA LEU A 41 -13.16 -3.39 1.51
C LEU A 41 -12.69 -3.58 2.95
N TYR A 42 -12.00 -4.69 3.27
CA TYR A 42 -11.42 -4.86 4.61
C TYR A 42 -10.35 -3.80 4.92
N TYR A 43 -9.54 -3.38 3.94
CA TYR A 43 -8.58 -2.28 4.10
C TYR A 43 -9.29 -0.95 4.41
N PHE A 44 -10.41 -0.70 3.72
CA PHE A 44 -11.20 0.50 3.96
C PHE A 44 -11.75 0.53 5.40
N ILE A 45 -12.24 -0.60 5.89
CA ILE A 45 -12.74 -0.72 7.27
C ILE A 45 -11.61 -0.55 8.29
N ILE A 46 -10.41 -1.10 8.02
CA ILE A 46 -9.22 -0.81 8.84
C ILE A 46 -8.99 0.70 8.93
N GLY A 47 -9.06 1.41 7.80
CA GLY A 47 -8.94 2.88 7.76
C GLY A 47 -9.99 3.59 8.63
N ILE A 48 -11.25 3.17 8.57
CA ILE A 48 -12.32 3.72 9.42
C ILE A 48 -12.05 3.47 10.90
N ILE A 49 -11.61 2.26 11.27
CA ILE A 49 -11.28 1.91 12.66
C ILE A 49 -10.13 2.79 13.15
N ILE A 50 -9.08 2.95 12.36
CA ILE A 50 -7.93 3.81 12.67
C ILE A 50 -8.39 5.26 12.88
N TYR A 51 -9.22 5.80 11.97
CA TYR A 51 -9.76 7.15 12.09
C TYR A 51 -10.60 7.33 13.36
N LYS A 52 -11.45 6.35 13.69
CA LYS A 52 -12.28 6.39 14.91
C LYS A 52 -11.44 6.39 16.18
N TYR A 53 -10.31 5.68 16.19
CA TYR A 53 -9.39 5.60 17.33
C TYR A 53 -8.14 6.44 17.12
N TRP A 54 -8.24 7.53 16.36
CA TRP A 54 -7.10 8.31 15.89
C TRP A 54 -6.16 8.75 17.01
N ASN A 55 -6.68 9.31 18.10
CA ASN A 55 -5.84 9.82 19.18
C ASN A 55 -4.95 8.74 19.80
N PHE A 56 -5.50 7.53 20.00
CA PHE A 56 -4.74 6.39 20.50
C PHE A 56 -3.74 5.88 19.45
N PHE A 57 -4.21 5.71 18.21
CA PHE A 57 -3.40 5.22 17.11
C PHE A 57 -2.21 6.15 16.79
N PHE A 58 -2.46 7.44 16.75
CA PHE A 58 -1.46 8.47 16.47
C PHE A 58 -0.33 8.45 17.50
N GLN A 59 -0.65 8.35 18.79
CA GLN A 59 0.36 8.20 19.85
C GLN A 59 1.20 6.93 19.68
N PHE A 60 0.62 5.86 19.13
CA PHE A 60 1.30 4.60 18.91
C PHE A 60 2.27 4.64 17.73
N VAL A 61 1.96 5.37 16.65
CA VAL A 61 2.75 5.39 15.41
C VAL A 61 3.68 6.60 15.26
N LYS A 62 3.43 7.72 15.94
CA LYS A 62 4.18 8.97 15.79
C LYS A 62 5.68 8.76 16.05
N ASN A 63 6.52 9.27 15.14
CA ASN A 63 7.99 9.24 15.22
C ASN A 63 8.62 7.83 15.31
N ARG A 64 7.91 6.78 14.90
CA ARG A 64 8.38 5.38 14.97
C ARG A 64 8.57 4.73 13.60
N GLY A 65 8.75 5.52 12.53
CA GLY A 65 8.77 5.00 11.15
C GLY A 65 9.80 3.90 10.92
N VAL A 66 11.03 4.14 11.39
CA VAL A 66 12.12 3.16 11.30
C VAL A 66 11.84 1.90 12.13
N LEU A 67 11.21 2.05 13.30
CA LEU A 67 10.83 0.92 14.16
C LEU A 67 9.82 0.02 13.46
N PHE A 68 8.71 0.56 12.96
CA PHE A 68 7.70 -0.23 12.25
C PHE A 68 8.24 -0.80 10.95
N LEU A 69 9.10 -0.09 10.22
CA LEU A 69 9.77 -0.62 9.04
C LEU A 69 10.61 -1.85 9.37
N THR A 70 11.40 -1.77 10.45
CA THR A 70 12.23 -2.89 10.90
C THR A 70 11.36 -4.07 11.30
N ILE A 71 10.28 -3.85 12.06
CA ILE A 71 9.32 -4.89 12.45
C ILE A 71 8.71 -5.56 11.20
N TYR A 72 8.29 -4.77 10.22
CA TYR A 72 7.71 -5.26 8.97
C TYR A 72 8.73 -6.10 8.17
N LEU A 73 9.94 -5.60 7.97
CA LEU A 73 10.99 -6.32 7.23
C LEU A 73 11.39 -7.62 7.94
N CYS A 74 11.54 -7.59 9.27
CA CYS A 74 11.81 -8.80 10.06
C CYS A 74 10.66 -9.80 9.95
N PHE A 75 9.40 -9.35 10.04
CA PHE A 75 8.24 -10.20 9.87
C PHE A 75 8.23 -10.86 8.49
N MET A 76 8.44 -10.09 7.42
CA MET A 76 8.50 -10.61 6.05
C MET A 76 9.63 -11.64 5.88
N TRP A 77 10.81 -11.36 6.45
CA TRP A 77 11.94 -12.29 6.40
C TRP A 77 11.67 -13.60 7.15
N ILE A 78 11.06 -13.53 8.34
CA ILE A 78 10.68 -14.71 9.13
C ILE A 78 9.62 -15.53 8.39
N VAL A 79 8.56 -14.89 7.89
CA VAL A 79 7.47 -15.59 7.19
C VAL A 79 7.98 -16.29 5.92
N HIS A 80 8.85 -15.62 5.16
CA HIS A 80 9.46 -16.22 3.99
C HIS A 80 10.41 -17.37 4.36
N SER A 81 11.31 -17.17 5.32
CA SER A 81 12.36 -18.15 5.64
C SER A 81 11.83 -19.41 6.34
N TYR A 82 10.84 -19.28 7.23
CA TYR A 82 10.34 -20.41 8.03
C TYR A 82 9.09 -21.06 7.44
N PHE A 83 8.21 -20.30 6.80
CA PHE A 83 6.93 -20.81 6.29
C PHE A 83 6.91 -20.94 4.76
N ASN A 84 7.91 -20.40 4.05
CA ASN A 84 7.96 -20.34 2.59
C ASN A 84 6.69 -19.70 1.98
N ILE A 85 6.09 -18.75 2.72
CA ILE A 85 4.87 -18.04 2.30
C ILE A 85 5.28 -16.67 1.74
N ASN A 86 4.86 -16.40 0.51
CA ASN A 86 4.91 -15.04 -0.04
C ASN A 86 3.77 -14.21 0.54
N ALA A 87 4.08 -13.44 1.58
CA ALA A 87 3.11 -12.58 2.25
C ALA A 87 2.77 -11.29 1.47
N THR A 88 3.35 -11.08 0.28
CA THR A 88 3.12 -9.93 -0.59
C THR A 88 1.92 -10.16 -1.52
N SER A 89 0.70 -9.83 -1.08
CA SER A 89 -0.48 -9.79 -1.96
C SER A 89 -1.70 -9.25 -1.20
N TYR A 90 -2.62 -8.61 -1.92
CA TYR A 90 -3.95 -8.22 -1.43
C TYR A 90 -4.92 -9.40 -1.29
N ASN A 91 -4.51 -10.58 -1.76
CA ASN A 91 -5.29 -11.80 -1.72
C ASN A 91 -5.05 -12.55 -0.40
N VAL A 92 -6.07 -12.61 0.43
CA VAL A 92 -6.06 -13.28 1.73
C VAL A 92 -6.13 -14.79 1.51
N THR A 93 -4.97 -15.42 1.35
CA THR A 93 -4.85 -16.89 1.33
C THR A 93 -4.45 -17.47 2.69
N ASN A 94 -3.90 -16.64 3.57
CA ASN A 94 -3.38 -17.04 4.87
C ASN A 94 -3.50 -15.88 5.87
N PRO A 95 -3.82 -16.12 7.15
CA PRO A 95 -3.86 -15.06 8.17
C PRO A 95 -2.56 -14.25 8.30
N LEU A 96 -1.40 -14.83 8.02
CA LEU A 96 -0.11 -14.12 8.03
C LEU A 96 -0.07 -12.95 7.03
N LYS A 97 -0.81 -13.04 5.92
CA LYS A 97 -0.92 -11.93 4.96
C LYS A 97 -1.68 -10.74 5.53
N VAL A 98 -2.76 -10.99 6.27
CA VAL A 98 -3.52 -9.94 6.95
C VAL A 98 -2.64 -9.22 7.99
N ILE A 99 -1.77 -9.96 8.66
CA ILE A 99 -0.78 -9.38 9.58
C ILE A 99 0.24 -8.54 8.80
N ALA A 100 0.74 -9.02 7.67
CA ALA A 100 1.65 -8.28 6.79
C ALA A 100 1.03 -6.96 6.31
N ASP A 101 -0.22 -7.00 5.86
CA ASP A 101 -1.02 -5.86 5.43
C ASP A 101 -1.17 -4.81 6.53
N PHE A 102 -1.50 -5.27 7.74
CA PHE A 102 -1.65 -4.39 8.89
C PHE A 102 -0.31 -3.77 9.31
N LEU A 103 0.76 -4.54 9.33
CA LEU A 103 2.12 -4.03 9.59
C LEU A 103 2.54 -3.02 8.52
N LEU A 104 2.25 -3.28 7.25
CA LEU A 104 2.52 -2.34 6.16
C LEU A 104 1.74 -1.04 6.35
N ALA A 105 0.46 -1.10 6.73
CA ALA A 105 -0.31 0.09 7.06
C ALA A 105 0.33 0.89 8.21
N MET A 106 0.82 0.22 9.26
CA MET A 106 1.56 0.85 10.36
C MET A 106 2.84 1.54 9.87
N VAL A 107 3.60 0.91 8.97
CA VAL A 107 4.79 1.50 8.34
C VAL A 107 4.41 2.79 7.62
N VAL A 108 3.38 2.75 6.75
CA VAL A 108 2.94 3.91 5.97
C VAL A 108 2.53 5.07 6.88
N PHE A 109 1.65 4.82 7.86
CA PHE A 109 1.23 5.84 8.80
C PHE A 109 2.40 6.37 9.64
N SER A 110 3.25 5.49 10.14
CA SER A 110 4.37 5.89 10.97
C SER A 110 5.39 6.75 10.21
N PHE A 111 5.68 6.43 8.94
CA PHE A 111 6.51 7.27 8.08
C PHE A 111 5.88 8.63 7.81
N ALA A 112 4.58 8.67 7.49
CA ALA A 112 3.86 9.91 7.23
C ALA A 112 3.98 10.92 8.40
N PHE A 113 4.01 10.43 9.64
CA PHE A 113 4.13 11.27 10.83
C PHE A 113 5.53 11.34 11.45
N THR A 114 6.54 10.73 10.85
CA THR A 114 7.91 10.82 11.38
C THR A 114 8.56 12.17 11.06
N ARG A 115 8.31 12.72 9.86
CA ARG A 115 8.80 14.06 9.44
C ARG A 115 7.76 14.79 8.58
N PRO A 116 6.63 15.24 9.16
CA PRO A 116 5.54 15.86 8.40
C PRO A 116 5.94 17.18 7.72
N THR A 117 6.98 17.86 8.20
CA THR A 117 7.48 19.12 7.62
C THR A 117 8.15 18.93 6.26
N TRP A 118 8.56 17.71 5.90
CA TRP A 118 9.28 17.42 4.65
C TRP A 118 8.46 17.72 3.40
N SER A 119 7.17 17.43 3.43
CA SER A 119 6.28 17.81 2.32
C SER A 119 6.28 19.33 2.11
N LYS A 120 6.23 20.11 3.19
CA LYS A 120 6.28 21.58 3.08
C LYS A 120 7.64 22.08 2.58
N THR A 121 8.75 21.49 2.99
CA THR A 121 10.09 21.96 2.60
C THR A 121 10.48 21.55 1.18
N PHE A 122 10.15 20.34 0.75
CA PHE A 122 10.58 19.83 -0.56
C PHE A 122 9.54 20.04 -1.66
N LEU A 123 8.26 19.94 -1.32
CA LEU A 123 7.16 20.01 -2.29
C LEU A 123 6.36 21.31 -2.17
N ASN A 124 6.71 22.23 -1.26
CA ASN A 124 5.94 23.44 -0.97
C ASN A 124 4.45 23.15 -0.69
N GLY A 125 4.16 22.01 -0.06
CA GLY A 125 2.79 21.58 0.23
C GLY A 125 2.02 21.03 -0.98
N ASN A 126 2.68 20.79 -2.10
CA ASN A 126 2.08 20.10 -3.24
C ASN A 126 2.18 18.59 -3.06
N ASP A 127 1.25 17.88 -3.70
CA ASP A 127 1.21 16.42 -3.67
C ASP A 127 1.63 15.85 -5.03
N ILE A 128 2.61 14.94 -5.03
CA ILE A 128 3.07 14.20 -6.21
C ILE A 128 2.56 12.75 -6.22
N SER A 129 1.75 12.36 -5.24
CA SER A 129 1.22 11.01 -5.07
C SER A 129 0.49 10.51 -6.32
N TYR A 130 -0.23 11.40 -7.00
CA TYR A 130 -0.93 11.10 -8.24
C TYR A 130 0.05 10.74 -9.37
N GLY A 131 1.11 11.53 -9.56
CA GLY A 131 2.19 11.21 -10.50
C GLY A 131 2.85 9.88 -10.16
N VAL A 132 3.18 9.64 -8.88
CA VAL A 132 3.76 8.34 -8.44
C VAL A 132 2.82 7.19 -8.81
N TYR A 133 1.52 7.34 -8.56
CA TYR A 133 0.51 6.34 -8.91
C TYR A 133 0.43 6.05 -10.41
N ILE A 134 0.49 7.06 -11.28
CA ILE A 134 0.46 6.83 -12.74
C ILE A 134 1.76 6.16 -13.22
N TYR A 135 2.92 6.70 -12.82
CA TYR A 135 4.18 6.34 -13.45
C TYR A 135 4.81 5.07 -12.87
N HIS A 136 4.52 4.68 -11.62
CA HIS A 136 5.19 3.52 -11.01
C HIS A 136 5.01 2.23 -11.81
N MET A 137 3.79 1.89 -12.24
CA MET A 137 3.55 0.66 -13.00
C MET A 137 4.12 0.73 -14.42
N LEU A 138 4.14 1.90 -15.05
CA LEU A 138 4.76 2.07 -16.38
C LEU A 138 6.26 1.76 -16.31
N ILE A 139 6.94 2.33 -15.31
CA ILE A 139 8.38 2.16 -15.11
C ILE A 139 8.69 0.71 -14.71
N ILE A 140 7.93 0.12 -13.77
CA ILE A 140 8.08 -1.29 -13.38
C ILE A 140 7.92 -2.20 -14.60
N ASN A 141 6.86 -2.01 -15.40
CA ASN A 141 6.61 -2.85 -16.57
C ASN A 141 7.68 -2.72 -17.65
N LEU A 142 8.30 -1.54 -17.80
CA LEU A 142 9.45 -1.36 -18.70
C LEU A 142 10.63 -2.23 -18.26
N PHE A 143 10.97 -2.23 -16.96
CA PHE A 143 12.04 -3.09 -16.44
C PHE A 143 11.70 -4.59 -16.50
N VAL A 144 10.43 -4.95 -16.27
CA VAL A 144 9.94 -6.33 -16.41
C VAL A 144 10.05 -6.80 -17.86
N HIS A 145 9.64 -5.96 -18.83
CA HIS A 145 9.73 -6.27 -20.26
C HIS A 145 11.17 -6.54 -20.70
N HIS A 146 12.13 -5.77 -20.19
CA HIS A 146 13.56 -5.98 -20.43
C HIS A 146 14.21 -7.06 -19.54
N LYS A 147 13.43 -7.80 -18.76
CA LYS A 147 13.88 -8.90 -17.87
C LYS A 147 14.89 -8.47 -16.78
N TYR A 148 14.83 -7.23 -16.33
CA TYR A 148 15.69 -6.71 -15.25
C TYR A 148 15.22 -7.03 -13.83
N THR A 149 14.29 -7.99 -13.66
CA THR A 149 13.62 -8.27 -12.38
C THR A 149 14.54 -8.81 -11.28
N ASN A 150 15.66 -9.44 -11.64
CA ASN A 150 16.60 -10.03 -10.68
C ASN A 150 17.78 -9.09 -10.31
N ASN A 151 17.74 -7.82 -10.72
CA ASN A 151 18.81 -6.88 -10.45
C ASN A 151 18.47 -6.00 -9.24
N ILE A 152 19.22 -6.16 -8.14
CA ILE A 152 19.03 -5.39 -6.91
C ILE A 152 19.24 -3.88 -7.11
N LEU A 153 20.15 -3.47 -7.99
CA LEU A 153 20.37 -2.06 -8.30
C LEU A 153 19.14 -1.48 -8.97
N VAL A 154 18.54 -2.21 -9.91
CA VAL A 154 17.29 -1.78 -10.58
C VAL A 154 16.17 -1.64 -9.54
N PHE A 155 15.99 -2.65 -8.68
CA PHE A 155 15.01 -2.58 -7.59
C PHE A 155 15.18 -1.34 -6.70
N LEU A 156 16.41 -1.00 -6.33
CA LEU A 156 16.70 0.20 -5.53
C LEU A 156 16.51 1.50 -6.32
N MET A 157 16.77 1.52 -7.62
CA MET A 157 16.65 2.71 -8.47
C MET A 157 15.20 3.04 -8.86
N VAL A 158 14.34 2.04 -9.04
CA VAL A 158 12.94 2.25 -9.50
C VAL A 158 12.21 3.32 -8.68
N PRO A 159 12.15 3.28 -7.34
CA PRO A 159 11.44 4.29 -6.56
C PRO A 159 11.94 5.73 -6.82
N PHE A 160 13.24 5.91 -7.02
CA PHE A 160 13.82 7.23 -7.31
C PHE A 160 13.45 7.72 -8.71
N ILE A 161 13.48 6.83 -9.71
CA ILE A 161 13.08 7.15 -11.08
C ILE A 161 11.59 7.55 -11.10
N VAL A 162 10.74 6.79 -10.40
CA VAL A 162 9.30 7.09 -10.26
C VAL A 162 9.10 8.45 -9.60
N ALA A 163 9.75 8.71 -8.47
CA ALA A 163 9.62 9.99 -7.77
C ALA A 163 10.10 11.17 -8.62
N LEU A 164 11.19 11.00 -9.37
CA LEU A 164 11.71 12.01 -10.29
C LEU A 164 10.70 12.31 -11.41
N ILE A 165 10.17 11.28 -12.07
CA ILE A 165 9.20 11.45 -13.15
C ILE A 165 7.90 12.05 -12.63
N ALA A 166 7.42 11.62 -11.46
CA ALA A 166 6.25 12.21 -10.80
C ALA A 166 6.47 13.70 -10.51
N PHE A 167 7.65 14.09 -10.02
CA PHE A 167 8.00 15.48 -9.77
C PHE A 167 8.08 16.30 -11.07
N LEU A 168 8.65 15.74 -12.14
CA LEU A 168 8.72 16.39 -13.46
C LEU A 168 7.30 16.57 -14.04
N SER A 169 6.43 15.56 -13.95
CA SER A 169 5.02 15.65 -14.32
C SER A 169 4.32 16.79 -13.58
N TRP A 170 4.50 16.85 -12.25
CA TRP A 170 3.92 17.92 -11.45
C TRP A 170 4.39 19.30 -11.93
N LYS A 171 5.69 19.47 -12.16
CA LYS A 171 6.29 20.77 -12.54
C LYS A 171 5.89 21.22 -13.95
N PHE A 172 5.86 20.31 -14.93
CA PHE A 172 5.73 20.64 -16.35
C PHE A 172 4.33 20.39 -16.92
N ILE A 173 3.52 19.54 -16.30
CA ILE A 173 2.20 19.14 -16.83
C ILE A 173 1.10 19.58 -15.87
N GLU A 174 1.09 19.04 -14.63
CA GLU A 174 -0.04 19.20 -13.72
C GLU A 174 -0.17 20.64 -13.22
N ARG A 175 0.93 21.24 -12.73
CA ARG A 175 0.92 22.61 -12.22
C ARG A 175 0.55 23.64 -13.30
N PRO A 176 1.09 23.59 -14.54
CA PRO A 176 0.62 24.46 -15.61
C PRO A 176 -0.85 24.25 -15.96
N ALA A 177 -1.31 23.00 -16.09
CA ALA A 177 -2.70 22.70 -16.41
C ALA A 177 -3.68 23.22 -15.36
N LEU A 178 -3.33 23.13 -14.07
CA LEU A 178 -4.15 23.65 -12.97
C LEU A 178 -4.24 25.18 -12.96
N LYS A 179 -3.25 25.90 -13.51
CA LYS A 179 -3.30 27.37 -13.63
C LYS A 179 -4.21 27.86 -14.76
N LEU A 180 -4.66 26.96 -15.64
CA LEU A 180 -5.59 27.28 -16.72
C LEU A 180 -7.06 27.11 -16.30
N LYS A 181 -7.32 26.72 -15.05
CA LYS A 181 -8.64 26.71 -14.41
C LYS A 181 -8.85 27.99 -13.61
#